data_AF-A0A8E2B664-F1
#
_entry.id   AF-A0A8E2B664-F1
#
_cell.length_a   1.000
_cell.length_b   1.000
_cell.length_c   1.000
_cell.angle_alpha   90.00
_cell.angle_beta   90.00
_cell.angle_gamma   90.00
#
_symmetry.space_group_name_H-M   'P 1'
#
loop_
_entity.id
_entity.type
_entity.pdbx_description
1 polymer ?
#
loop_
_entity_poly.entity_id
_entity_poly.type
_entity_poly.pdbx_seq_one_letter_code
_entity_poly.pdbx_strand_id
1 'polypeptide(L)' 'VVNTHLNTIVAALHAPEWELLYHRIGEDTMFHLLTATSIFMPLPNKCLCQMTGEPIVNLKPP' A
#
# COMPACT_ATOMS: atom_id res chain seq x y z
N VAL A 1 14.27 -0.02 -15.28
CA VAL A 1 14.96 -0.24 -13.99
C VAL A 1 14.24 -1.40 -13.31
N VAL A 2 14.88 -2.56 -13.22
CA VAL A 2 14.27 -3.73 -12.57
C VAL A 2 14.66 -3.66 -11.10
N ASN A 3 13.67 -3.53 -10.22
CA ASN A 3 13.91 -3.49 -8.78
C ASN A 3 14.26 -4.91 -8.32
N THR A 4 15.55 -5.19 -8.13
CA THR A 4 16.11 -6.51 -7.82
C THR A 4 16.06 -6.86 -6.33
N HIS A 5 15.47 -6.00 -5.50
CA HIS A 5 15.26 -6.23 -4.09
C HIS A 5 13.76 -6.17 -3.79
N LEU A 6 13.28 -7.10 -2.95
CA LEU A 6 11.94 -7.02 -2.38
C LEU A 6 11.85 -5.70 -1.62
N ASN A 7 11.18 -4.71 -2.22
CA ASN A 7 10.91 -3.50 -1.49
C ASN A 7 9.92 -3.85 -0.36
N THR A 8 10.07 -3.20 0.80
CA THR A 8 9.25 -3.46 1.99
C THR A 8 7.76 -3.39 1.67
N ILE A 9 7.38 -2.57 0.68
CA ILE A 9 5.99 -2.37 0.24
C ILE A 9 5.44 -3.61 -0.48
N VAL A 10 6.18 -4.16 -1.44
CA VAL A 10 5.82 -5.34 -2.23
C VAL A 10 5.76 -6.55 -1.31
N ALA A 11 6.74 -6.73 -0.42
CA ALA A 11 6.70 -7.81 0.57
C ALA A 11 5.44 -7.73 1.45
N ALA A 12 5.04 -6.53 1.87
CA ALA A 12 3.85 -6.35 2.69
C ALA A 12 2.54 -6.54 1.92
N LEU A 13 2.49 -6.13 0.65
CA LEU A 13 1.32 -6.33 -0.23
C LEU A 13 1.13 -7.80 -0.65
N HIS A 14 2.18 -8.63 -0.55
CA HIS A 14 2.08 -10.08 -0.76
C HIS A 14 1.64 -10.86 0.49
N ALA A 15 1.33 -10.18 1.61
CA ALA A 15 0.86 -10.84 2.81
C ALA A 15 -0.55 -11.44 2.61
N PRO A 16 -0.90 -12.57 3.27
CA PRO A 16 -2.17 -13.28 3.05
C PRO A 16 -3.43 -12.43 3.22
N GLU A 17 -3.36 -11.40 4.06
CA GLU A 17 -4.45 -10.46 4.31
C GLU A 17 -4.84 -9.67 3.05
N TRP A 18 -3.86 -9.34 2.20
CA TRP A 18 -4.09 -8.65 0.93
C TRP A 18 -4.70 -9.56 -0.13
N GLU A 19 -4.35 -10.84 -0.14
CA GLU A 19 -4.98 -11.86 -1.00
C GLU A 19 -6.45 -12.06 -0.59
N LEU A 20 -6.72 -12.16 0.71
CA LEU A 20 -8.09 -12.24 1.22
C LEU A 20 -8.90 -11.00 0.87
N LEU A 21 -8.30 -9.81 0.97
CA LEU A 21 -8.93 -8.57 0.57
C LEU A 21 -9.26 -8.58 -0.92
N TYR A 22 -8.29 -8.96 -1.77
CA TYR A 22 -8.46 -9.07 -3.22
C TYR A 22 -9.65 -9.96 -3.58
N HIS A 23 -9.74 -11.16 -2.99
CA HIS A 23 -10.87 -12.07 -3.22
C HIS A 23 -12.23 -11.49 -2.81
N ARG A 24 -12.28 -10.51 -1.89
CA ARG A 24 -13.53 -9.88 -1.44
C ARG A 24 -13.94 -8.68 -2.28
N ILE A 25 -12.99 -7.88 -2.74
CA ILE A 25 -13.27 -6.59 -3.40
C ILE A 25 -13.13 -6.67 -4.92
N GLY A 26 -12.49 -7.72 -5.44
CA GLY A 26 -12.24 -7.90 -6.87
C GLY A 26 -11.14 -7.01 -7.42
N GLU A 27 -10.85 -7.21 -8.71
CA GLU A 27 -9.74 -6.57 -9.42
C GLU A 27 -9.87 -5.04 -9.51
N ASP A 28 -10.98 -4.54 -10.05
CA ASP A 28 -11.18 -3.10 -10.27
C ASP A 28 -11.05 -2.29 -8.98
N THR A 29 -11.66 -2.78 -7.89
CA THR A 29 -11.59 -2.13 -6.59
C THR A 29 -10.19 -2.19 -6.00
N MET A 30 -9.49 -3.32 -6.13
CA MET A 30 -8.09 -3.44 -5.68
C MET A 30 -7.18 -2.50 -6.47
N PHE A 31 -7.38 -2.41 -7.79
CA PHE A 31 -6.63 -1.49 -8.64
C PHE A 31 -6.85 -0.04 -8.20
N HIS A 32 -8.10 0.37 -7.99
CA HIS A 32 -8.41 1.70 -7.47
C HIS A 32 -7.77 1.94 -6.10
N LEU A 33 -7.88 0.97 -5.18
CA LEU A 33 -7.29 1.04 -3.85
C LEU A 33 -5.78 1.29 -3.92
N LEU A 34 -5.06 0.56 -4.76
CA LEU A 34 -3.60 0.65 -4.85
C LEU A 34 -3.09 1.88 -5.63
N THR A 35 -3.89 2.44 -6.54
CA THR A 35 -3.44 3.50 -7.46
C THR A 35 -4.02 4.88 -7.16
N ALA A 36 -5.21 4.95 -6.56
CA ALA A 36 -5.94 6.20 -6.36
C ALA A 36 -6.10 6.57 -4.87
N THR A 37 -5.69 5.70 -3.95
CA THR A 37 -5.81 5.95 -2.50
C THR A 37 -4.45 5.93 -1.80
N SER A 38 -4.39 6.57 -0.62
CA SER A 38 -3.22 6.52 0.27
C SER A 38 -3.47 5.58 1.43
N ILE A 39 -2.79 4.44 1.43
CA ILE A 39 -2.91 3.41 2.46
C ILE A 39 -1.77 3.54 3.46
N PHE A 40 -2.10 3.48 4.75
CA PHE A 40 -1.14 3.50 5.84
C PHE A 40 -1.23 2.20 6.64
N MET A 41 -0.13 1.46 6.75
CA MET A 41 -0.07 0.23 7.53
C MET A 41 0.68 0.42 8.86
N PRO A 42 0.20 -0.20 9.95
CA PRO A 42 0.86 -0.13 11.25
C PRO A 42 2.18 -0.88 11.26
N LEU A 43 3.17 -0.28 11.92
CA LEU A 43 4.47 -0.87 12.21
C LEU A 43 4.56 -1.26 13.70
N PRO A 44 5.45 -2.21 14.07
CA PRO A 44 5.60 -2.66 15.46
C PRO A 44 5.95 -1.54 16.46
N ASN A 45 6.49 -0.42 15.98
CA ASN A 45 6.89 0.75 16.78
C ASN A 45 5.78 1.80 16.95
N LYS A 46 4.50 1.44 16.70
CA LYS A 46 3.34 2.36 16.75
C LYS A 46 3.39 3.50 15.72
N CYS A 47 4.28 3.42 14.73
CA CYS A 47 4.26 4.30 13.57
C CYS A 47 3.39 3.70 12.46
N LEU A 48 3.08 4.52 11.45
CA LEU A 48 2.43 4.11 10.23
C LEU A 48 3.39 4.24 9.05
N CYS A 49 3.38 3.27 8.14
CA CYS A 49 4.09 3.32 6.86
C CYS A 49 3.09 3.60 5.75
N GLN A 50 3.34 4.63 4.93
CA GLN A 50 2.54 4.88 3.74
C GLN A 50 2.95 3.90 2.63
N MET A 51 1.99 3.12 2.15
CA MET A 51 2.19 2.02 1.20
C MET A 51 1.86 2.44 -0.23
N THR A 52 0.88 3.35 -0.41
CA THR A 52 0.34 3.76 -1.70
C THR A 52 0.05 5.27 -1.73
N GLY A 53 -0.18 5.80 -2.92
CA GLY A 53 -0.51 7.21 -3.13
C GLY A 53 0.70 8.16 -3.10
N GLU A 54 0.43 9.46 -3.29
CA GLU A 54 1.45 10.50 -3.20
C GLU A 54 1.96 10.62 -1.75
N PRO A 55 3.29 10.64 -1.51
CA PRO A 55 3.84 10.78 -0.18
C PRO A 55 3.23 11.98 0.55
N ILE A 56 2.70 11.76 1.76
CA ILE A 56 1.99 12.79 2.53
C ILE A 56 2.84 14.04 2.78
N VAL A 57 4.16 13.89 2.82
CA VAL A 57 5.13 14.98 2.99
C VAL A 57 5.16 15.95 1.80
N ASN A 58 4.66 15.55 0.64
CA ASN A 58 4.57 16.38 -0.55
C ASN A 58 3.24 17.15 -0.64
N LEU A 59 2.23 16.74 0.14
CA LEU A 59 0.92 17.37 0.12
C LEU A 59 1.00 18.75 0.78
N LYS A 60 0.37 19.74 0.16
CA LYS A 60 0.20 21.07 0.76
C LYS A 60 -1.00 21.05 1.71
N PRO A 61 -0.92 21.71 2.87
CA PRO A 61 -2.09 21.92 3.72
C PRO A 61 -3.21 22.64 2.95
N PRO A 62 -4.49 22.33 3.23
CA PRO A 62 -5.63 23.06 2.67
C PRO A 62 -5.71 24.52 3.15
#